data_AF-A0A1B1YQ70-F1
#
_entry.id   AF-A0A1B1YQ70-F1
#
_cell.length_a   1.000
_cell.length_b   1.000
_cell.length_c   1.000
_cell.angle_alpha   90.00
_cell.angle_beta   90.00
_cell.angle_gamma   90.00
#
_symmetry.space_group_name_H-M   'P 1'
#
loop_
_entity.id
_entity.type
_entity.pdbx_description
1 polymer ?
#
loop_
_entity_poly.entity_id
_entity_poly.type
_entity_poly.pdbx_seq_one_letter_code
_entity_poly.pdbx_strand_id
1 'polypeptide(L)'
;MLDVPTNGGLIWDEAEYYGDGVISMPFEFEMTVLADFYIFKSDWYCMPEDKSSQISISEYDNKHYFEAEQEFELHVRGTIAISLDLSRAAHGPEFVSSLGPILDTMQIEMSEIEEVTVITDETAQ
;
A
#
# COMPACT_ATOMS: atom_id res chain seq x y z
N MET A 1 2.65 -11.40 -13.04
CA MET A 1 3.61 -10.27 -12.88
C MET A 1 3.14 -9.56 -11.63
N LEU A 2 3.98 -9.34 -10.63
CA LEU A 2 3.57 -8.51 -9.49
C LEU A 2 3.62 -7.07 -9.98
N ASP A 3 2.51 -6.35 -9.92
CA ASP A 3 2.48 -4.94 -10.27
C ASP A 3 3.38 -4.17 -9.30
N VAL A 4 4.27 -3.36 -9.87
CA VAL A 4 5.28 -2.63 -9.11
C VAL A 4 4.65 -1.33 -8.62
N PRO A 5 4.70 -1.03 -7.32
CA PRO A 5 4.22 0.25 -6.80
C PRO A 5 4.86 1.43 -7.54
N THR A 6 4.04 2.40 -7.91
CA THR A 6 4.43 3.67 -8.53
C THR A 6 4.21 4.82 -7.56
N ASN A 7 4.86 5.96 -7.84
CA ASN A 7 4.72 7.17 -7.02
C ASN A 7 4.98 6.95 -5.52
N GLY A 8 5.79 5.94 -5.18
CA GLY A 8 6.10 5.58 -3.80
C GLY A 8 7.04 6.58 -3.13
N GLY A 9 6.70 7.00 -1.91
CA GLY A 9 7.46 7.98 -1.14
C GLY A 9 7.31 7.83 0.37
N LEU A 10 8.26 8.40 1.10
CA LEU A 10 8.19 8.59 2.55
C LEU A 10 7.73 10.03 2.84
N ILE A 11 6.83 10.20 3.80
CA ILE A 11 6.30 11.50 4.21
C ILE A 11 7.14 12.02 5.38
N TRP A 12 8.30 12.60 5.06
CA TRP A 12 9.31 13.01 6.04
C TRP A 12 8.82 14.01 7.08
N ASP A 13 7.87 14.87 6.71
CA ASP A 13 7.33 15.91 7.60
C ASP A 13 6.45 15.33 8.73
N GLU A 14 6.01 14.08 8.58
CA GLU A 14 5.16 13.36 9.54
C GLU A 14 5.95 12.28 10.32
N ALA A 15 7.28 12.26 10.21
CA ALA A 15 8.10 11.29 10.93
C ALA A 15 8.07 11.56 12.45
N GLU A 16 7.79 10.52 13.24
CA GLU A 16 7.72 10.60 14.70
C GLU A 16 8.78 9.73 15.37
N TYR A 17 9.39 10.21 16.45
CA TYR A 17 10.34 9.44 17.26
C TYR A 17 9.68 9.00 18.57
N TYR A 18 9.58 7.69 18.79
CA TYR A 18 8.91 7.11 19.95
C TYR A 18 9.85 6.76 21.12
N GLY A 19 11.15 7.02 20.99
CA GLY A 19 12.14 6.63 21.99
C GLY A 19 12.87 5.33 21.61
N ASP A 20 13.95 5.02 22.33
CA ASP A 20 14.74 3.79 22.19
C ASP A 20 15.13 3.42 20.75
N GLY A 21 15.39 4.43 19.91
CA GLY A 21 15.78 4.21 18.52
C GLY A 21 14.65 3.83 17.57
N VAL A 22 13.39 3.94 18.00
CA VAL A 22 12.21 3.68 17.17
C VAL A 22 11.72 4.96 16.52
N ILE A 23 11.72 4.99 15.20
CA ILE A 23 11.23 6.07 14.35
C ILE A 23 10.07 5.53 13.53
N SER A 24 8.92 6.18 13.62
CA SER A 24 7.79 5.96 12.73
C SER A 24 7.90 6.85 11.51
N MET A 25 7.71 6.27 10.35
CA MET A 25 7.81 6.95 9.06
C MET A 25 6.58 6.60 8.22
N PRO A 26 5.68 7.56 7.99
CA PRO A 26 4.58 7.36 7.08
C PRO A 26 5.08 7.21 5.63
N PHE A 27 4.37 6.42 4.85
CA PHE A 27 4.62 6.20 3.43
C PHE A 27 3.31 6.24 2.64
N GLU A 28 3.45 6.53 1.36
CA GLU A 28 2.37 6.44 0.39
C GLU A 28 2.89 5.82 -0.91
N PHE A 29 2.03 5.10 -1.62
CA PHE A 29 2.30 4.63 -2.98
C PHE A 29 1.00 4.38 -3.73
N GLU A 30 1.10 4.27 -5.05
CA GLU A 30 0.02 3.85 -5.93
C GLU A 30 0.34 2.48 -6.53
N MET A 31 -0.67 1.64 -6.72
CA MET A 31 -0.48 0.37 -7.42
C MET A 31 -1.75 -0.08 -8.13
N THR A 32 -1.59 -0.77 -9.24
CA THR A 32 -2.68 -1.52 -9.87
C THR A 32 -2.80 -2.88 -9.18
N VAL A 33 -4.04 -3.30 -8.90
CA VAL A 33 -4.35 -4.65 -8.41
C VAL A 33 -5.45 -5.26 -9.27
N LEU A 34 -5.40 -6.58 -9.45
CA LEU A 34 -6.52 -7.36 -9.95
C LEU A 34 -7.34 -7.86 -8.76
N ALA A 35 -8.62 -7.52 -8.71
CA ALA A 35 -9.52 -8.03 -7.69
C ALA A 35 -10.47 -9.07 -8.27
N ASP A 36 -10.56 -10.20 -7.59
CA ASP A 36 -11.47 -11.30 -7.89
C ASP A 36 -12.71 -11.20 -6.98
N PHE A 37 -13.90 -11.15 -7.57
CA PHE A 37 -15.16 -11.04 -6.83
C PHE A 37 -16.31 -11.76 -7.53
N TYR A 38 -17.46 -11.86 -6.85
CA TYR A 38 -18.68 -12.42 -7.43
C TYR A 38 -19.69 -11.32 -7.71
N ILE A 39 -20.26 -11.33 -8.91
CA ILE A 39 -21.34 -10.42 -9.31
C ILE A 39 -22.62 -11.21 -9.58
N PHE A 40 -23.74 -10.71 -9.08
CA PHE A 40 -25.04 -11.35 -9.30
C PHE A 40 -25.48 -11.18 -10.76
N LYS A 41 -26.01 -12.24 -11.38
CA LYS A 41 -26.30 -12.23 -12.83
C LYS A 41 -27.30 -11.13 -13.23
N SER A 42 -28.32 -10.85 -12.41
CA SER A 42 -29.25 -9.76 -12.75
C SER A 42 -28.58 -8.39 -12.71
N ASP A 43 -27.66 -8.18 -11.77
CA ASP A 43 -26.96 -6.90 -11.64
C ASP A 43 -26.01 -6.70 -12.81
N TRP A 44 -25.33 -7.76 -13.26
CA TRP A 44 -24.53 -7.75 -14.49
C TRP A 44 -25.35 -7.34 -15.72
N TYR A 45 -26.49 -7.97 -15.95
CA TYR A 45 -27.34 -7.65 -17.12
C TYR A 45 -27.98 -6.26 -17.06
N CYS A 46 -28.07 -5.66 -15.88
CA CYS A 46 -28.56 -4.30 -15.70
C CYS A 46 -27.43 -3.26 -15.58
N MET A 47 -26.17 -3.70 -15.60
CA MET A 47 -25.02 -2.82 -15.46
C MET A 47 -24.84 -1.96 -16.72
N PRO A 48 -24.60 -0.65 -16.56
CA PRO A 48 -24.24 0.22 -17.68
C PRO A 48 -22.99 -0.28 -18.43
N GLU A 49 -22.96 -0.06 -19.75
CA GLU A 49 -21.92 -0.58 -20.63
C GLU A 49 -20.52 -0.09 -20.22
N ASP A 50 -20.40 1.17 -19.82
CA ASP A 50 -19.17 1.79 -19.32
C ASP A 50 -18.56 1.01 -18.15
N LYS A 51 -19.38 0.58 -17.18
CA LYS A 51 -18.92 -0.21 -16.03
C LYS A 51 -18.66 -1.66 -16.39
N SER A 52 -19.56 -2.27 -17.17
CA SER A 52 -19.42 -3.67 -17.56
C SER A 52 -18.19 -3.93 -18.45
N SER A 53 -17.76 -2.93 -19.23
CA SER A 53 -16.57 -3.03 -20.11
C SER A 53 -15.25 -3.17 -19.35
N GLN A 54 -15.22 -2.81 -18.07
CA GLN A 54 -14.04 -2.87 -17.21
C GLN A 54 -13.97 -4.18 -16.40
N ILE A 55 -14.99 -5.02 -16.49
CA ILE A 55 -15.12 -6.24 -15.69
C ILE A 55 -15.08 -7.44 -16.62
N SER A 56 -14.10 -8.32 -16.40
CA SER A 56 -14.06 -9.62 -17.06
C SER A 56 -14.91 -10.59 -16.26
N ILE A 57 -15.86 -11.27 -16.91
CA ILE A 57 -16.68 -12.30 -16.26
C ILE A 57 -16.37 -13.69 -16.81
N SER A 58 -16.41 -14.69 -15.93
CA SER A 58 -16.40 -16.10 -16.30
C SER A 58 -17.60 -16.82 -15.70
N GLU A 59 -18.15 -17.75 -16.48
CA GLU A 59 -19.26 -18.58 -16.03
C GLU A 59 -18.70 -19.89 -15.45
N TYR A 60 -18.57 -19.91 -14.13
CA TYR A 60 -18.42 -21.15 -13.37
C TYR A 60 -19.82 -21.68 -12.99
N ASP A 61 -19.92 -22.93 -12.51
CA ASP A 61 -21.16 -23.73 -12.29
C ASP A 61 -22.16 -23.16 -11.23
N ASN A 62 -22.20 -21.84 -11.06
CA ASN A 62 -23.11 -21.10 -10.21
C ASN A 62 -24.31 -20.56 -11.02
N LYS A 63 -25.51 -20.90 -10.57
CA LYS A 63 -26.76 -20.48 -11.24
C LYS A 63 -27.06 -18.99 -11.10
N HIS A 64 -26.47 -18.31 -10.13
CA HIS A 64 -26.89 -16.96 -9.71
C HIS A 64 -25.80 -15.91 -9.77
N TYR A 65 -24.53 -16.31 -9.85
CA TYR A 65 -23.39 -15.39 -9.86
C TYR A 65 -22.46 -15.69 -11.04
N PHE A 66 -21.81 -14.64 -11.53
CA PHE A 66 -20.58 -14.75 -12.31
C PHE A 66 -19.37 -14.57 -11.39
N GLU A 67 -18.29 -15.26 -11.69
CA GLU A 67 -16.97 -14.91 -11.18
C GLU A 67 -16.46 -13.75 -12.04
N ALA A 68 -15.94 -12.72 -11.39
CA ALA A 68 -15.57 -11.46 -12.01
C ALA A 68 -14.18 -11.05 -11.58
N GLU A 69 -13.43 -10.51 -12.53
CA GLU A 69 -12.10 -9.96 -12.34
C GLU A 69 -12.13 -8.50 -12.84
N GLN A 70 -11.59 -7.58 -12.04
CA GLN A 70 -11.46 -6.17 -12.43
C GLN A 70 -10.13 -5.61 -11.90
N GLU A 71 -9.46 -4.82 -12.74
CA GLU A 71 -8.29 -4.06 -12.35
C GLU A 71 -8.72 -2.76 -11.62
N PHE A 72 -8.08 -2.48 -10.49
CA PHE A 72 -8.27 -1.27 -9.71
C PHE A 72 -6.94 -0.57 -9.53
N GLU A 73 -6.93 0.74 -9.73
CA GLU A 73 -5.83 1.59 -9.29
C GLU A 73 -6.08 1.96 -7.83
N LEU A 74 -5.12 1.64 -6.97
CA LEU A 74 -5.17 1.91 -5.54
C LEU A 74 -4.16 2.99 -5.16
N HIS A 75 -4.56 3.86 -4.26
CA HIS A 75 -3.66 4.68 -3.46
C HIS A 75 -3.61 4.12 -2.03
N VAL A 76 -2.41 3.80 -1.56
CA VAL A 76 -2.16 3.15 -0.27
C VAL A 76 -1.33 4.09 0.60
N ARG A 77 -1.82 4.35 1.81
CA ARG A 77 -1.09 5.07 2.86
C ARG A 77 -0.93 4.19 4.09
N GLY A 78 0.26 4.23 4.67
CA GLY A 78 0.54 3.50 5.89
C GLY A 78 1.79 4.02 6.58
N THR A 79 2.23 3.26 7.57
CA THR A 79 3.35 3.64 8.42
C THR A 79 4.33 2.47 8.55
N ILE A 80 5.62 2.74 8.36
CA ILE A 80 6.70 1.81 8.71
C ILE A 80 7.35 2.24 10.03
N ALA A 81 7.76 1.26 10.82
CA ALA A 81 8.59 1.46 12.00
C ALA A 81 10.05 1.12 11.64
N ILE A 82 10.94 2.07 11.88
CA ILE A 82 12.38 1.93 11.74
C ILE A 82 12.96 1.84 13.15
N SER A 83 13.55 0.69 13.49
CA SER A 83 14.18 0.46 14.80
C SER A 83 15.70 0.43 14.67
N LEU A 84 16.38 1.15 15.54
CA LEU A 84 17.85 1.27 15.61
C LEU A 84 18.34 0.89 17.01
N ASP A 85 19.39 0.06 17.10
CA ASP A 85 20.04 -0.26 18.38
C ASP A 85 20.98 0.88 18.79
N LEU A 86 20.44 1.87 19.52
CA LEU A 86 21.20 3.01 20.02
C LEU A 86 22.14 2.67 21.19
N SER A 87 22.12 1.45 21.73
CA SER A 87 23.04 1.04 22.81
C SER A 87 24.51 1.08 22.38
N ARG A 88 24.75 1.04 21.07
CA ARG A 88 26.08 1.08 20.43
C ARG A 88 26.53 2.48 20.05
N ALA A 89 25.69 3.50 20.28
CA ALA A 89 25.99 4.87 19.89
C ALA A 89 27.06 5.48 20.82
N ALA A 90 28.14 5.99 20.22
CA ALA A 90 29.14 6.76 20.95
C ALA A 90 28.58 8.16 21.25
N HIS A 91 28.93 8.71 22.42
CA HIS A 91 28.52 10.07 22.79
C HIS A 91 29.55 11.13 22.38
N GLY A 92 29.07 12.34 22.09
CA GLY A 92 29.93 13.49 21.80
C GLY A 92 30.54 13.46 20.40
N PRO A 93 31.78 13.93 20.21
CA PRO A 93 32.37 14.15 18.88
C PRO A 93 32.58 12.86 18.06
N GLU A 94 32.54 11.68 18.70
CA GLU A 94 32.69 10.37 18.07
C GLU A 94 31.36 9.77 17.56
N PHE A 95 30.23 10.47 17.77
CA PHE A 95 28.91 9.98 17.34
C PHE A 95 28.86 9.68 15.84
N VAL A 96 29.38 10.58 15.01
CA VAL A 96 29.37 10.42 13.54
C VAL A 96 30.13 9.17 13.09
N SER A 97 31.26 8.86 13.75
CA SER A 97 32.01 7.63 13.49
C SER A 97 31.29 6.35 13.95
N SER A 98 30.34 6.46 14.88
CA SER A 98 29.52 5.33 15.36
C SER A 98 28.26 5.07 14.53
N LEU A 99 27.93 5.93 13.55
CA LEU A 99 26.72 5.78 12.73
C LEU A 99 26.72 4.50 11.86
N GLY A 100 27.87 4.12 11.29
CA GLY A 100 27.97 2.92 10.46
C GLY A 100 27.47 1.66 11.19
N PRO A 101 28.06 1.32 12.34
CA PRO A 101 27.61 0.18 13.15
C PRO A 101 26.14 0.24 13.63
N ILE A 102 25.56 1.44 13.79
CA ILE A 102 24.15 1.59 14.17
C ILE A 102 23.24 1.29 12.97
N LEU A 103 23.59 1.78 11.78
CA LEU A 103 22.82 1.51 10.55
C LEU A 103 22.79 0.01 10.21
N ASP A 104 23.84 -0.73 10.56
CA ASP A 104 23.85 -2.20 10.42
C ASP A 104 22.80 -2.90 11.29
N THR A 105 22.28 -2.23 12.32
CA THR A 105 21.22 -2.75 13.20
C THR A 105 19.82 -2.31 12.78
N MET A 106 19.69 -1.53 11.71
CA MET A 106 18.42 -1.01 11.25
C MET A 106 17.45 -2.13 10.89
N GLN A 107 16.31 -2.15 11.55
CA GLN A 107 15.18 -3.01 11.24
C GLN A 107 14.04 -2.14 10.72
N ILE A 108 13.44 -2.54 9.61
CA ILE A 108 12.28 -1.87 9.03
C ILE A 108 11.13 -2.86 9.04
N GLU A 109 10.03 -2.48 9.69
CA GLU A 109 8.81 -3.27 9.78
C GLU A 109 7.62 -2.44 9.31
N MET A 110 6.69 -3.05 8.59
CA MET A 110 5.40 -2.41 8.32
C MET A 110 4.62 -2.40 9.64
N SER A 111 4.31 -1.20 10.13
CA SER A 111 3.55 -1.04 11.37
C SER A 111 2.06 -1.14 11.08
N GLU A 112 1.57 -0.35 10.13
CA GLU A 112 0.14 -0.23 9.86
C GLU A 112 -0.13 0.17 8.40
N ILE A 113 -1.28 -0.28 7.87
CA ILE A 113 -1.90 0.27 6.66
C ILE A 113 -3.10 1.08 7.16
N GLU A 114 -3.04 2.40 6.97
CA GLU A 114 -4.03 3.34 7.50
C GLU A 114 -5.20 3.48 6.52
N GLU A 115 -4.89 3.56 5.23
CA GLU A 115 -5.87 3.86 4.20
C GLU A 115 -5.53 3.15 2.88
N VAL A 116 -6.57 2.62 2.24
CA VAL A 116 -6.54 2.10 0.87
C VAL A 116 -7.74 2.67 0.14
N THR A 117 -7.49 3.49 -0.88
CA THR A 117 -8.53 4.13 -1.69
C THR A 117 -8.41 3.71 -3.14
N VAL A 118 -9.55 3.57 -3.82
CA VAL A 118 -9.59 3.35 -5.27
C VAL A 118 -9.50 4.70 -5.94
N ILE A 119 -8.55 4.86 -6.86
CA ILE A 119 -8.43 6.04 -7.72
C ILE A 119 -9.52 5.92 -8.78
N THR A 120 -10.55 6.78 -8.69
CA THR A 120 -11.59 6.87 -9.71
C THR A 120 -11.33 8.08 -10.59
N ASP A 121 -11.26 7.89 -11.90
CA ASP A 121 -11.26 8.99 -12.88
C ASP A 121 -12.61 9.72 -12.86
N GLU A 122 -12.83 10.61 -11.89
CA GLU A 122 -13.91 11.60 -11.92
C GLU A 122 -13.50 12.79 -12.81
N THR A 123 -13.23 12.53 -14.09
CA THR A 123 -13.16 13.59 -15.11
C THR A 123 -13.94 13.21 -16.35
N ALA A 124 -15.27 13.31 -16.24
CA ALA A 124 -16.15 13.55 -17.38
C ALA A 124 -17.41 14.31 -16.92
N GLN A 125 -17.31 15.64 -16.87
CA GLN A 125 -18.47 16.53 -17.07
C GLN A 125 -18.16 17.47 -18.24
#